data_AF-K1TCZ9-F1
#
_entry.id   AF-K1TCZ9-F1
#
_cell.length_a   1.000
_cell.length_b   1.000
_cell.length_c   1.000
_cell.angle_alpha   90.00
_cell.angle_beta   90.00
_cell.angle_gamma   90.00
#
_symmetry.space_group_name_H-M   'P 1'
#
loop_
_entity.id
_entity.type
_entity.pdbx_description
1 polymer ?
#
loop_
_entity_poly.entity_id
_entity_poly.type
_entity_poly.pdbx_seq_one_letter_code
_entity_poly.pdbx_strand_id
1 'polypeptide(L)'
;MIYKIFSEPNKHLAKHKPVDRPAKPSLTSAFYEALESGNVRRIRIMMKDSLLVDPTFELFHMMEKATASMVGLYDEHDGEELIEDRNQWDVDYMNRVMVRVVSNFSHERLDHLKEVVRYLRPVTKNTDSKNK
;
A
#
# COMPACT_ATOMS: atom_id res chain seq x y z
N MET A 1 -6.05 -19.94 -30.47
CA MET A 1 -7.01 -20.46 -29.48
C MET A 1 -8.16 -19.47 -29.39
N ILE A 2 -9.37 -19.98 -29.50
CA ILE A 2 -10.58 -19.31 -30.00
C ILE A 2 -11.48 -18.92 -28.83
N TYR A 3 -11.90 -17.65 -28.80
CA TYR A 3 -12.99 -17.15 -27.96
C TYR A 3 -14.35 -17.69 -28.44
N LYS A 4 -15.21 -18.22 -27.54
CA LYS A 4 -16.70 -18.05 -27.48
C LYS A 4 -17.41 -19.18 -26.73
N ILE A 5 -18.15 -18.83 -25.66
CA ILE A 5 -19.56 -19.21 -25.35
C ILE A 5 -20.14 -18.00 -24.55
N PHE A 6 -20.80 -17.00 -25.17
CA PHE A 6 -22.27 -16.76 -25.27
C PHE A 6 -23.06 -17.06 -23.97
N SER A 7 -23.65 -16.09 -23.23
CA SER A 7 -24.86 -15.25 -23.47
C SER A 7 -25.91 -15.63 -22.40
N GLU A 8 -26.43 -14.75 -21.55
CA GLU A 8 -27.40 -13.69 -21.89
C GLU A 8 -27.21 -12.36 -21.10
N PRO A 9 -27.71 -11.22 -21.63
CA PRO A 9 -27.63 -9.92 -20.97
C PRO A 9 -28.77 -9.71 -19.96
N ASN A 10 -28.43 -9.36 -18.72
CA ASN A 10 -29.42 -8.95 -17.72
C ASN A 10 -29.90 -7.51 -18.04
N LYS A 11 -31.11 -7.39 -18.61
CA LYS A 11 -31.67 -6.15 -19.20
C LYS A 11 -32.11 -5.08 -18.17
N HIS A 12 -31.63 -5.12 -16.93
CA HIS A 12 -32.09 -4.22 -15.86
C HIS A 12 -31.04 -3.24 -15.31
N LEU A 13 -29.85 -3.14 -15.89
CA LEU A 13 -28.84 -2.14 -15.49
C LEU A 13 -28.47 -1.21 -16.65
N ALA A 14 -29.47 -0.50 -17.18
CA ALA A 14 -29.20 0.72 -17.91
C ALA A 14 -28.89 1.84 -16.91
N LYS A 15 -27.73 2.49 -17.11
CA LYS A 15 -27.24 3.75 -16.49
C LYS A 15 -26.28 3.62 -15.30
N HIS A 16 -25.14 2.96 -15.51
CA HIS A 16 -23.90 3.49 -14.91
C HIS A 16 -22.85 3.64 -16.00
N LYS A 17 -22.59 4.91 -16.35
CA LYS A 17 -21.41 5.32 -17.12
C LYS A 17 -20.17 4.80 -16.36
N PRO A 18 -19.15 4.22 -17.01
CA PRO A 18 -17.92 3.90 -16.30
C PRO A 18 -17.36 5.21 -15.77
N VAL A 19 -17.33 5.31 -14.44
CA VAL A 19 -16.67 6.41 -13.75
C VAL A 19 -15.20 6.03 -13.75
N ASP A 20 -14.42 6.62 -14.66
CA ASP A 20 -12.95 6.61 -14.65
C ASP A 20 -12.41 7.42 -13.46
N ARG A 21 -12.88 7.11 -12.25
CA ARG A 21 -12.29 7.60 -11.01
C ARG A 21 -11.47 6.43 -10.46
N PRO A 22 -10.18 6.63 -10.11
CA PRO A 22 -9.46 5.61 -9.36
C PRO A 22 -10.32 5.26 -8.13
N ALA A 23 -10.57 3.98 -7.91
CA ALA A 23 -11.29 3.52 -6.72
C ALA A 23 -10.58 4.14 -5.50
N LYS A 24 -11.32 4.90 -4.67
CA LYS A 24 -10.74 5.43 -3.44
C LYS A 24 -10.23 4.24 -2.61
N PRO A 25 -9.01 4.31 -2.03
CA PRO A 25 -8.52 3.25 -1.18
C PRO A 25 -9.50 3.00 -0.03
N SER A 26 -9.76 1.73 0.26
CA SER A 26 -10.66 1.29 1.31
C SER A 26 -10.08 0.06 2.02
N LEU A 27 -10.41 -0.07 3.30
CA LEU A 27 -10.07 -1.27 4.06
C LEU A 27 -10.92 -2.45 3.57
N THR A 28 -10.28 -3.60 3.40
CA THR A 28 -10.92 -4.82 2.87
C THR A 28 -11.45 -5.68 4.02
N SER A 29 -12.43 -6.56 3.74
CA SER A 29 -12.91 -7.54 4.73
C SER A 29 -11.77 -8.39 5.30
N ALA A 30 -10.81 -8.77 4.45
CA ALA A 30 -9.62 -9.52 4.87
C ALA A 30 -8.75 -8.77 5.90
N PHE A 31 -8.77 -7.43 5.91
CA PHE A 31 -8.05 -6.64 6.91
C PHE A 31 -8.80 -6.66 8.25
N TYR A 32 -10.13 -6.49 8.22
CA TYR A 32 -10.96 -6.60 9.42
C TYR A 32 -10.90 -7.99 10.05
N GLU A 33 -10.93 -9.06 9.24
CA GLU A 33 -10.72 -10.42 9.73
C GLU A 33 -9.36 -10.60 10.43
N ALA A 34 -8.31 -9.93 9.93
CA ALA A 34 -6.99 -9.95 10.55
C ALA A 34 -6.97 -9.20 11.90
N LEU A 35 -7.70 -8.10 12.02
CA LEU A 35 -7.89 -7.36 13.27
C LEU A 35 -8.63 -8.21 14.31
N GLU A 36 -9.77 -8.78 13.92
CA GLU A 36 -10.61 -9.60 14.80
C GLU A 36 -9.87 -10.84 15.31
N SER A 37 -9.05 -11.46 14.46
CA SER A 37 -8.23 -12.62 14.82
C SER A 37 -6.92 -12.26 15.54
N GLY A 38 -6.62 -10.97 15.73
CA GLY A 38 -5.37 -10.52 16.37
C GLY A 38 -4.11 -10.93 15.59
N ASN A 39 -4.22 -11.17 14.28
CA ASN A 39 -3.13 -11.68 13.46
C ASN A 39 -2.16 -10.56 13.06
N VAL A 40 -1.30 -10.16 14.01
CA VAL A 40 -0.30 -9.09 13.86
C VAL A 40 0.54 -9.28 12.59
N ARG A 41 1.02 -10.50 12.34
CA ARG A 41 1.86 -10.79 11.16
C ARG A 41 1.12 -10.50 9.85
N ARG A 42 -0.15 -10.89 9.75
CA ARG A 42 -0.98 -10.62 8.57
C ARG A 42 -1.22 -9.12 8.38
N ILE A 43 -1.51 -8.41 9.48
CA ILE A 43 -1.70 -6.95 9.45
C ILE A 43 -0.43 -6.26 8.95
N ARG A 44 0.75 -6.60 9.49
CA ARG A 44 2.05 -6.06 9.06
C ARG A 44 2.30 -6.28 7.56
N ILE A 45 2.00 -7.48 7.05
CA ILE A 45 2.12 -7.79 5.61
C ILE A 45 1.20 -6.89 4.78
N MET A 46 -0.08 -6.77 5.16
CA MET A 46 -1.07 -5.97 4.43
C MET A 46 -0.72 -4.48 4.45
N MET A 47 -0.27 -3.95 5.58
CA MET A 47 0.20 -2.57 5.71
C MET A 47 1.44 -2.33 4.83
N LYS A 48 2.43 -3.21 4.89
CA LYS A 48 3.62 -3.11 4.04
C LYS A 48 3.28 -3.17 2.55
N ASP A 49 2.40 -4.08 2.11
CA ASP A 49 1.98 -4.18 0.70
C ASP A 49 1.22 -2.93 0.23
N SER A 50 0.47 -2.27 1.12
CA SER A 50 -0.23 -1.02 0.81
C SER A 50 0.71 0.11 0.36
N LEU A 51 1.97 0.11 0.81
CA LEU A 51 2.97 1.10 0.39
C LEU A 51 3.33 0.99 -1.10
N LEU A 52 3.24 -0.21 -1.69
CA LEU A 52 3.53 -0.42 -3.12
C LEU A 52 2.30 -0.27 -4.00
N VAL A 53 1.13 -0.64 -3.48
CA VAL A 53 -0.15 -0.58 -4.19
C VAL A 53 -0.69 0.85 -4.26
N ASP A 54 -0.50 1.61 -3.17
CA ASP A 54 -0.94 3.00 -3.05
C ASP A 54 0.25 3.93 -2.73
N PRO A 55 0.89 4.54 -3.76
CA PRO A 55 2.04 5.43 -3.56
C PRO A 55 1.66 6.77 -2.88
N THR A 56 0.36 7.07 -2.72
CA THR A 56 -0.10 8.20 -1.90
C THR A 56 -0.02 7.90 -0.40
N PHE A 57 0.07 6.61 -0.05
CA PHE A 57 0.07 6.06 1.31
C PHE A 57 -1.26 6.23 2.06
N GLU A 58 -2.34 6.68 1.42
CA GLU A 58 -3.64 6.85 2.08
C GLU A 58 -4.15 5.52 2.67
N LEU A 59 -4.01 4.42 1.93
CA LEU A 59 -4.38 3.09 2.43
C LEU A 59 -3.58 2.68 3.68
N PHE A 60 -2.28 2.98 3.71
CA PHE A 60 -1.42 2.72 4.87
C PHE A 60 -1.92 3.50 6.09
N HIS A 61 -2.17 4.82 5.94
CA HIS A 61 -2.64 5.67 7.03
C HIS A 61 -4.03 5.24 7.55
N MET A 62 -4.90 4.74 6.68
CA MET A 62 -6.18 4.17 7.10
C MET A 62 -5.98 2.92 7.95
N MET A 63 -5.08 2.02 7.54
CA MET A 63 -4.75 0.81 8.32
C MET A 63 -4.09 1.16 9.66
N GLU A 64 -3.16 2.10 9.67
CA GLU A 64 -2.48 2.59 10.88
C GLU A 64 -3.46 3.18 11.90
N LYS A 65 -4.44 3.96 11.44
CA LYS A 65 -5.52 4.47 12.31
C LYS A 65 -6.38 3.34 12.87
N ALA A 66 -6.71 2.34 12.06
CA ALA A 66 -7.53 1.21 12.47
C ALA A 66 -6.81 0.29 13.47
N THR A 67 -5.47 0.28 13.48
CA THR A 67 -4.65 -0.54 14.37
C THR A 67 -4.05 0.23 15.55
N ALA A 68 -4.43 1.50 15.76
CA ALA A 68 -3.78 2.38 16.74
C ALA A 68 -3.80 1.86 18.19
N SER A 69 -4.80 1.05 18.56
CA SER A 69 -4.92 0.43 19.89
C SER A 69 -4.26 -0.94 20.00
N MET A 70 -3.66 -1.47 18.93
CA MET A 70 -3.12 -2.82 18.88
C MET A 70 -1.73 -2.88 19.55
N VAL A 71 -1.65 -3.56 20.69
CA VAL A 71 -0.38 -3.81 21.38
C VAL A 71 0.47 -4.80 20.56
N GLY A 72 1.77 -4.53 20.45
CA GLY A 72 2.72 -5.39 19.75
C GLY A 72 2.68 -5.28 18.22
N LEU A 73 1.98 -4.29 17.66
CA LEU A 73 2.01 -4.06 16.22
C LEU A 73 3.40 -3.63 15.73
N TYR A 74 4.03 -2.70 16.44
CA TYR A 74 5.34 -2.16 16.10
C TYR A 74 6.44 -2.81 16.94
N ASP A 75 7.58 -3.02 16.32
CA ASP A 75 8.80 -3.50 16.98
C ASP A 75 9.72 -2.31 17.27
N GLU A 76 10.61 -2.44 18.26
CA GLU A 76 11.79 -1.56 18.37
C GLU A 76 12.70 -1.80 17.16
N HIS A 77 13.34 -0.75 16.63
CA HIS A 77 14.29 -0.91 15.54
C HIS A 77 15.48 -1.79 15.97
N ASP A 78 15.84 -2.76 15.14
CA ASP A 78 16.87 -3.77 15.43
C ASP A 78 18.32 -3.30 15.18
N GLY A 79 18.50 -2.06 14.74
CA GLY A 79 19.81 -1.46 14.49
C GLY A 79 20.42 -1.84 13.14
N GLU A 80 19.70 -2.53 12.25
CA GLU A 80 20.14 -2.73 10.87
C GLU A 80 20.28 -1.38 10.15
N GLU A 81 21.35 -1.19 9.39
CA GLU A 81 21.63 0.08 8.72
C GLU A 81 20.58 0.39 7.63
N LEU A 82 20.07 1.62 7.66
CA LEU A 82 19.22 2.19 6.63
C LEU A 82 20.08 3.14 5.78
N ILE A 83 20.29 2.81 4.51
CA ILE A 83 21.11 3.60 3.58
C ILE A 83 20.40 4.93 3.34
N GLU A 84 20.94 6.04 3.82
CA GLU A 84 20.34 7.37 3.63
C GLU A 84 20.70 8.01 2.27
N ASP A 85 21.79 7.56 1.63
CA ASP A 85 22.22 8.07 0.33
C ASP A 85 21.25 7.64 -0.79
N ARG A 86 20.43 8.61 -1.22
CA ARG A 86 19.40 8.42 -2.25
C ARG A 86 19.94 7.97 -3.60
N ASN A 87 21.23 8.19 -3.89
CA ASN A 87 21.84 7.70 -5.13
C ASN A 87 21.97 6.17 -5.14
N GLN A 88 21.91 5.53 -3.97
CA GLN A 88 21.95 4.08 -3.80
C GLN A 88 20.54 3.46 -3.68
N TRP A 89 19.48 4.28 -3.73
CA TRP A 89 18.11 3.79 -3.71
C TRP A 89 17.71 3.32 -5.10
N ASP A 90 17.80 2.01 -5.31
CA ASP A 90 17.27 1.31 -6.47
C ASP A 90 16.14 0.34 -6.08
N VAL A 91 15.54 -0.30 -7.09
CA VAL A 91 14.46 -1.27 -6.88
C VAL A 91 14.92 -2.45 -6.02
N ASP A 92 16.19 -2.86 -6.12
CA ASP A 92 16.73 -3.97 -5.34
C ASP A 92 16.90 -3.60 -3.87
N TYR A 93 17.37 -2.39 -3.59
CA TYR A 93 17.43 -1.83 -2.24
C TYR A 93 16.03 -1.74 -1.62
N MET A 94 15.07 -1.18 -2.35
CA MET A 94 13.68 -1.14 -1.90
C MET A 94 13.15 -2.55 -1.58
N ASN A 95 13.41 -3.55 -2.44
CA ASN A 95 13.01 -4.93 -2.21
C ASN A 95 13.65 -5.53 -0.95
N ARG A 96 14.93 -5.24 -0.67
CA ARG A 96 15.60 -5.66 0.57
C ARG A 96 14.91 -5.07 1.79
N VAL A 97 14.66 -3.76 1.80
CA VAL A 97 13.95 -3.09 2.92
C VAL A 97 12.54 -3.67 3.09
N MET A 98 11.80 -3.90 2.00
CA MET A 98 10.46 -4.51 2.03
C MET A 98 10.44 -5.88 2.71
N VAL A 99 11.43 -6.74 2.43
CA VAL A 99 11.52 -8.06 3.09
C VAL A 99 11.78 -7.91 4.59
N ARG A 100 12.65 -6.97 4.98
CA ARG A 100 13.00 -6.72 6.38
C ARG A 100 11.86 -6.17 7.23
N VAL A 101 10.96 -5.38 6.65
CA VAL A 101 9.78 -4.85 7.36
C VAL A 101 8.91 -5.97 7.97
N VAL A 102 8.86 -7.16 7.35
CA VAL A 102 8.07 -8.27 7.91
C VAL A 102 8.68 -8.82 9.20
N SER A 103 10.01 -8.83 9.32
CA SER A 103 10.73 -9.32 10.51
C SER A 103 10.95 -8.26 11.58
N ASN A 104 11.02 -6.98 11.21
CA ASN A 104 11.11 -5.87 12.16
C ASN A 104 10.27 -4.69 11.65
N PHE A 105 9.04 -4.61 12.18
CA PHE A 105 8.03 -3.63 11.80
C PHE A 105 8.15 -2.38 12.66
N SER A 106 9.32 -1.75 12.63
CA SER A 106 9.63 -0.51 13.36
C SER A 106 9.22 0.74 12.59
N HIS A 107 8.97 1.83 13.31
CA HIS A 107 8.62 3.12 12.71
C HIS A 107 9.74 3.62 11.79
N GLU A 108 10.99 3.51 12.23
CA GLU A 108 12.19 3.93 11.51
C GLU A 108 12.28 3.24 10.15
N ARG A 109 12.11 1.92 10.11
CA ARG A 109 12.18 1.17 8.85
C ARG A 109 10.98 1.46 7.94
N LEU A 110 9.78 1.62 8.50
CA LEU A 110 8.59 1.95 7.72
C LEU A 110 8.68 3.34 7.10
N ASP A 111 9.14 4.32 7.85
CA ASP A 111 9.30 5.68 7.36
C ASP A 111 10.39 5.76 6.30
N HIS A 112 11.52 5.09 6.51
CA HIS A 112 12.56 4.95 5.50
C HIS A 112 12.03 4.28 4.22
N LEU A 113 11.26 3.20 4.35
CA LEU A 113 10.65 2.54 3.21
C LEU A 113 9.68 3.47 2.45
N LYS A 114 8.88 4.28 3.15
CA LYS A 114 8.01 5.29 2.52
C LYS A 114 8.82 6.30 1.71
N GLU A 115 9.97 6.74 2.21
CA GLU A 115 10.87 7.64 1.49
C GLU A 115 11.44 6.99 0.22
N VAL A 116 11.97 5.78 0.34
CA VAL A 116 12.51 5.00 -0.79
C VAL A 116 11.43 4.78 -1.86
N VAL A 117 10.23 4.36 -1.46
CA VAL A 117 9.10 4.17 -2.38
C VAL A 117 8.73 5.47 -3.06
N ARG A 118 8.62 6.59 -2.33
CA ARG A 118 8.26 7.89 -2.93
C ARG A 118 9.33 8.39 -3.90
N TYR A 119 10.59 8.13 -3.62
CA TYR A 119 11.70 8.48 -4.49
C TYR A 119 11.65 7.69 -5.81
N LEU A 120 11.44 6.37 -5.74
CA LEU A 120 11.39 5.49 -6.90
C LEU A 120 10.06 5.56 -7.68
N ARG A 121 8.97 5.94 -7.00
CA ARG A 121 7.60 5.98 -7.52
C ARG A 121 6.93 7.30 -7.15
N PRO A 122 7.34 8.42 -7.75
CA PRO A 122 6.76 9.72 -7.47
C PRO A 122 5.29 9.74 -7.89
N VAL A 123 4.41 10.17 -6.98
CA VAL A 123 3.01 10.45 -7.32
C VAL A 123 3.00 11.73 -8.15
N THR A 124 2.73 11.61 -9.45
CA THR A 124 2.51 12.78 -10.31
C THR A 124 1.30 13.53 -9.77
N LYS A 125 1.54 14.64 -9.05
CA LYS A 125 0.52 15.67 -8.91
C LYS A 125 0.31 16.20 -10.33
N ASN A 126 -0.85 15.97 -10.93
CA ASN A 126 -1.25 16.72 -12.11
C ASN A 126 -1.23 18.20 -11.69
N THR A 127 -0.11 18.87 -11.94
CA THR A 127 -0.07 20.32 -11.99
C THR A 127 -0.88 20.66 -13.23
N ASP A 128 -2.13 21.09 -13.01
CA ASP A 128 -2.88 21.80 -14.02
C ASP A 128 -2.04 22.98 -14.48
N SER A 129 -1.37 22.82 -15.61
CA SER A 129 -0.76 23.91 -16.37
C SER A 129 -1.89 24.85 -16.80
N LYS A 130 -2.24 25.80 -15.93
CA LYS A 130 -2.98 26.99 -16.33
C LYS A 130 -2.05 28.20 -16.35
N ASN A 131 -1.92 28.69 -17.58
CA ASN A 131 -1.78 30.08 -17.97
C ASN A 131 -0.35 30.62 -18.15
N LYS A 132 0.07 30.66 -19.42
CA LYS A 132 0.50 31.92 -20.03
C LYS A 132 -0.27 32.14 -21.33
#